data_AF-A0A1A9ZTL0-F1
#
_entry.id   AF-A0A1A9ZTL0-F1
#
_cell.length_a   1.000
_cell.length_b   1.000
_cell.length_c   1.000
_cell.angle_alpha   90.00
_cell.angle_beta   90.00
_cell.angle_gamma   90.00
#
_symmetry.space_group_name_H-M   'P 1'
#
loop_
_entity.id
_entity.type
_entity.pdbx_description
1 polymer ?
#
loop_
_entity_poly.entity_id
_entity_poly.type
_entity_poly.pdbx_seq_one_letter_code
_entity_poly.pdbx_strand_id
1 'polypeptide(L)'
;MRGRLVGEISELRGLNSKEIESIKAFITRTHEVWVPKYREFATQFSRRLVMFGTTNQEEFLADETGNRRWLPLRVGKMRLDDIKRDVMQLWAEGTELYRTLGGVQFRAGC
;
A
#
# COMPACT_ATOMS: atom_id res chain seq x y z
N MET A 1 14.64 1.87 2.83
CA MET A 1 13.86 0.77 2.21
C MET A 1 14.38 0.43 0.81
N ARG A 2 15.66 0.07 0.65
CA ARG A 2 16.21 -0.27 -0.67
C ARG A 2 15.85 -1.72 -1.02
N GLY A 3 15.40 -1.96 -2.26
CA GLY A 3 15.11 -3.31 -2.79
C GLY A 3 13.84 -3.97 -2.25
N ARG A 4 13.01 -3.27 -1.48
CA ARG A 4 11.71 -3.77 -1.01
C ARG A 4 10.62 -3.28 -1.96
N LEU A 5 9.78 -4.21 -2.44
CA LEU A 5 8.60 -3.90 -3.24
C LEU A 5 7.35 -3.70 -2.39
N VAL A 6 7.36 -4.26 -1.18
CA VAL A 6 6.22 -4.26 -0.28
C VAL A 6 6.69 -3.82 1.11
N GLY A 7 5.95 -2.90 1.72
CA GLY A 7 6.16 -2.41 3.08
C GLY A 7 4.88 -2.53 3.90
N GLU A 8 4.98 -3.05 5.12
CA GLU A 8 3.85 -3.14 6.05
C GLU A 8 3.90 -1.96 7.02
N ILE A 9 2.74 -1.33 7.25
CA ILE A 9 2.50 -0.38 8.34
C ILE A 9 1.63 -1.08 9.37
N SER A 10 2.26 -1.72 10.36
CA SER A 10 1.56 -2.47 11.38
C SER A 10 0.61 -1.57 12.18
N GLU A 11 -0.64 -2.01 12.34
CA GLU A 11 -1.73 -1.33 13.07
C GLU A 11 -2.10 0.07 12.56
N LEU A 12 -1.55 0.52 11.42
CA LEU A 12 -1.66 1.91 10.97
C LEU A 12 -1.32 2.92 12.08
N ARG A 13 -0.43 2.51 13.00
CA ARG A 13 -0.09 3.29 14.19
C ARG A 13 0.48 4.64 13.76
N GLY A 14 -0.19 5.72 14.17
CA GLY A 14 0.16 7.10 13.82
C GLY A 14 -0.82 7.81 12.89
N LEU A 15 -1.80 7.12 12.28
CA LEU A 15 -2.83 7.78 11.47
C LEU A 15 -3.77 8.67 12.30
N ASN A 16 -3.96 8.37 13.59
CA ASN A 16 -4.83 9.15 14.47
C ASN A 16 -4.05 10.20 15.29
N SER A 17 -2.75 10.37 15.01
CA SER A 17 -1.87 11.31 15.74
C SER A 17 -1.64 12.59 14.94
N LYS A 18 -0.98 13.58 15.57
CA LYS A 18 -0.52 14.81 14.90
C LYS A 18 0.44 14.56 13.73
N GLU A 19 0.91 13.33 13.54
CA GLU A 19 1.88 12.94 12.51
C GLU A 19 1.23 12.47 11.20
N ILE A 20 -0.11 12.51 11.10
CA ILE A 20 -0.87 12.03 9.93
C ILE A 20 -0.39 12.67 8.62
N GLU A 21 -0.06 13.96 8.61
CA GLU A 21 0.46 14.64 7.42
C GLU A 21 1.85 14.16 7.04
N SER A 22 2.70 13.84 8.02
CA SER A 22 4.03 13.27 7.76
C SER A 22 3.93 11.86 7.17
N ILE A 23 2.97 11.06 7.65
CA ILE A 23 2.71 9.71 7.15
C ILE A 23 2.13 9.77 5.74
N LYS A 24 1.16 10.66 5.49
CA LYS A 24 0.62 10.90 4.14
C LYS A 24 1.73 11.31 3.18
N ALA A 25 2.58 12.27 3.55
CA ALA A 25 3.70 12.71 2.74
C ALA A 25 4.71 11.58 2.49
N PHE A 26 4.92 10.70 3.49
CA PHE A 26 5.77 9.54 3.35
C PHE A 26 5.18 8.49 2.40
N ILE A 27 3.87 8.22 2.44
CA ILE A 27 3.20 7.24 1.59
C ILE A 27 3.14 7.73 0.14
N THR A 28 2.83 9.00 -0.09
CA THR A 28 2.71 9.57 -1.45
C THR A 28 4.05 9.87 -2.11
N ARG A 29 5.16 9.82 -1.37
CA ARG A 29 6.48 10.14 -1.91
C ARG A 29 6.84 9.21 -3.07
N THR A 30 7.08 9.78 -4.24
CA THR A 30 7.39 9.03 -5.47
C THR A 30 8.88 8.73 -5.64
N HIS A 31 9.75 9.47 -4.93
CA HIS A 31 11.20 9.35 -5.05
C HIS A 31 11.89 9.36 -3.68
N GLU A 32 12.90 8.51 -3.53
CA GLU A 32 13.82 8.56 -2.41
C GLU A 32 15.08 9.32 -2.78
N VAL A 33 15.50 10.22 -1.90
CA VAL A 33 16.79 10.91 -2.02
C VAL A 33 17.64 10.44 -0.84
N TRP A 34 18.80 9.83 -1.15
CA TRP A 34 19.75 9.40 -0.13
C TRP A 34 21.16 9.38 -0.69
N VAL A 35 22.16 9.42 0.19
CA VAL A 35 23.59 9.31 -0.17
C VAL A 35 24.02 7.85 -0.02
N PRO A 36 24.35 7.15 -1.11
CA PRO A 36 24.85 5.79 -1.01
C PRO A 36 26.17 5.69 -0.25
N LYS A 37 26.39 4.56 0.45
CA LYS A 37 27.71 4.26 0.99
C LYS A 37 28.72 4.34 -0.17
N TYR A 38 29.85 5.01 0.08
CA TYR A 38 30.92 5.26 -0.90
C TYR A 38 30.52 6.17 -2.08
N ARG A 39 29.52 7.05 -1.88
CA ARG A 39 29.20 8.17 -2.78
C ARG A 39 29.26 9.47 -2.00
N GLU A 40 29.71 10.54 -2.62
CA GLU A 40 29.77 11.88 -2.01
C GLU A 40 28.47 12.65 -2.16
N PHE A 41 27.68 12.35 -3.20
CA PHE A 41 26.46 13.08 -3.54
C PHE A 41 25.18 12.25 -3.35
N ALA A 42 24.11 12.95 -2.97
CA ALA A 42 22.79 12.36 -2.89
C ALA A 42 22.31 11.93 -4.28
N THR A 43 21.71 10.76 -4.36
CA THR A 43 21.12 10.23 -5.60
C THR A 43 19.63 10.02 -5.40
N GLN A 44 18.84 10.44 -6.40
CA GLN A 44 17.39 10.24 -6.42
C GLN A 44 17.07 8.89 -7.06
N PHE A 45 16.18 8.12 -6.42
CA PHE A 45 15.68 6.85 -6.93
C PHE A 45 14.15 6.84 -6.92
N SER A 46 13.53 6.37 -8.00
CA SER A 46 12.08 6.17 -8.04
C SER A 46 11.67 5.08 -7.03
N ARG A 47 10.67 5.35 -6.19
CA ARG A 47 10.10 4.35 -5.29
C ARG A 47 9.26 3.36 -6.08
N ARG A 48 9.51 2.08 -5.80
CA ARG A 48 8.70 0.95 -6.28
C ARG A 48 8.11 0.20 -5.09
N LEU A 49 7.52 0.93 -4.15
CA LEU A 49 7.06 0.39 -2.88
C LEU A 49 5.55 0.48 -2.78
N VAL A 50 4.88 -0.66 -2.61
CA VAL A 50 3.48 -0.77 -2.24
C VAL A 50 3.42 -0.86 -0.71
N MET A 51 2.68 0.04 -0.08
CA MET A 51 2.45 0.00 1.36
C MET A 51 1.08 -0.59 1.65
N PHE A 52 1.01 -1.48 2.63
CA PHE A 52 -0.24 -2.01 3.15
C PHE A 52 -0.23 -1.95 4.67
N GLY A 53 -1.40 -1.87 5.28
CA GLY A 53 -1.54 -1.91 6.72
C GLY A 53 -2.90 -2.48 7.09
N THR A 54 -2.95 -3.13 8.24
CA THR A 54 -4.17 -3.75 8.76
C THR A 54 -4.57 -3.04 10.04
N THR A 55 -5.86 -2.83 10.21
CA THR A 55 -6.43 -2.29 11.45
C THR A 55 -7.76 -2.98 11.72
N ASN A 56 -8.08 -3.12 13.00
CA ASN A 56 -9.38 -3.60 13.45
C ASN A 56 -10.36 -2.44 13.73
N GLN A 57 -9.90 -1.18 13.65
CA GLN A 57 -10.74 -0.01 13.81
C GLN A 57 -11.49 0.26 12.51
N GLU A 58 -12.80 0.48 12.58
CA GLU A 58 -13.60 0.84 11.40
C GLU A 58 -13.33 2.29 10.96
N GLU A 59 -13.08 3.18 11.91
CA GLU A 59 -12.74 4.59 11.69
C GLU A 59 -11.25 4.82 11.95
N PHE A 60 -10.43 4.57 10.93
CA PHE A 60 -8.97 4.76 11.00
C PHE A 60 -8.46 5.88 10.08
N LEU A 61 -9.36 6.46 9.28
CA LEU A 61 -9.06 7.55 8.36
C LEU A 61 -9.83 8.79 8.81
N ALA A 62 -9.24 9.56 9.71
CA ALA A 62 -9.85 10.75 10.30
C ALA A 62 -9.82 12.00 9.38
N ASP A 63 -9.36 11.87 8.13
CA ASP A 63 -9.15 13.03 7.26
C ASP A 63 -10.38 13.40 6.41
N GLU A 64 -10.74 14.68 6.45
CA GLU A 64 -11.87 15.28 5.73
C GLU A 64 -11.63 15.40 4.21
N THR A 65 -10.38 15.31 3.73
CA THR A 65 -10.06 15.50 2.30
C THR A 65 -10.41 14.32 1.37
N GLY A 66 -11.22 13.38 1.86
CA GLY A 66 -11.84 12.32 1.05
C GLY A 66 -10.96 11.09 0.82
N ASN A 67 -9.89 10.91 1.61
CA ASN A 67 -9.15 9.64 1.74
C ASN A 67 -8.69 8.98 0.42
N ARG A 68 -8.49 9.76 -0.64
CA ARG A 68 -8.18 9.28 -2.01
C ARG A 68 -6.83 8.57 -2.16
N ARG A 69 -5.99 8.62 -1.13
CA ARG A 69 -4.65 7.99 -1.06
C ARG A 69 -4.71 6.60 -0.42
N TRP A 70 -5.88 6.18 0.05
CA TRP A 70 -6.10 4.94 0.75
C TRP A 70 -7.06 4.05 -0.03
N LEU A 71 -6.76 2.75 -0.05
CA LEU A 71 -7.63 1.73 -0.61
C LEU A 71 -8.11 0.84 0.54
N PRO A 72 -9.13 1.26 1.30
CA PRO A 72 -9.63 0.48 2.42
C PRO A 72 -10.31 -0.79 1.90
N LEU A 73 -9.89 -1.94 2.42
CA LEU A 73 -10.47 -3.24 2.11
C LEU A 73 -10.98 -3.87 3.42
N ARG A 74 -12.28 -4.14 3.50
CA ARG A 74 -12.83 -4.89 4.62
C ARG A 74 -12.52 -6.37 4.38
N VAL A 75 -11.71 -6.94 5.25
CA VAL A 75 -11.31 -8.36 5.16
C VAL A 75 -12.18 -9.18 6.11
N GLY A 76 -12.92 -10.14 5.55
CA GLY A 76 -13.70 -11.13 6.29
C GLY A 76 -12.90 -12.39 6.62
N LYS A 77 -13.61 -13.47 6.96
CA LYS A 77 -12.98 -14.79 7.13
C LYS A 77 -12.42 -15.29 5.79
N MET A 78 -11.14 -15.69 5.79
CA MET A 78 -10.45 -16.22 4.62
C MET A 78 -10.02 -17.66 4.85
N ARG A 79 -10.18 -18.51 3.83
CA ARG A 79 -9.64 -19.88 3.81
C ARG A 79 -8.21 -19.83 3.32
N LEU A 80 -7.26 -19.72 4.25
CA LEU A 80 -5.84 -19.50 3.92
C LEU A 80 -5.23 -20.63 3.09
N ASP A 81 -5.66 -21.87 3.32
CA ASP A 81 -5.12 -23.03 2.59
C ASP A 81 -5.57 -23.05 1.13
N ASP A 82 -6.82 -22.67 0.87
CA ASP A 82 -7.33 -22.49 -0.50
C ASP A 82 -6.58 -21.37 -1.22
N ILE A 83 -6.38 -20.22 -0.56
CA ILE A 83 -5.63 -19.11 -1.12
C ILE A 83 -4.20 -19.54 -1.45
N LYS A 84 -3.52 -20.24 -0.54
CA LYS A 84 -2.15 -20.74 -0.74
C LYS A 84 -2.05 -21.70 -1.92
N ARG A 85 -3.02 -22.60 -2.08
CA ARG A 85 -3.10 -23.53 -3.21
C ARG A 85 -3.28 -22.78 -4.53
N ASP A 86 -4.13 -21.76 -4.53
CA ASP A 86 -4.62 -21.12 -5.75
C ASP A 86 -3.90 -19.78 -6.07
N VAL A 87 -2.83 -19.41 -5.33
CA VAL A 87 -2.10 -18.12 -5.47
C VAL A 87 -1.79 -17.78 -6.92
N MET A 88 -1.23 -18.72 -7.67
CA MET A 88 -0.82 -18.47 -9.06
C MET A 88 -2.01 -18.20 -9.98
N GLN A 89 -3.13 -18.90 -9.75
CA GLN A 89 -4.37 -18.70 -10.49
C GLN A 89 -4.97 -17.33 -10.17
N LEU A 90 -5.01 -16.94 -8.90
CA LEU A 90 -5.47 -15.62 -8.46
C LEU A 90 -4.66 -14.48 -9.09
N TRP A 91 -3.33 -14.64 -9.21
CA TRP A 91 -2.48 -13.68 -9.90
C TRP A 91 -2.75 -13.63 -11.41
N ALA A 92 -3.02 -14.77 -12.05
CA ALA A 92 -3.34 -14.83 -13.47
C ALA A 92 -4.66 -14.10 -13.77
N GLU A 93 -5.71 -14.38 -12.99
CA GLU A 93 -7.01 -13.71 -13.10
C GLU A 93 -6.90 -12.21 -12.80
N GLY A 94 -6.18 -11.82 -11.75
CA GLY A 94 -5.94 -10.43 -11.43
C GLY A 94 -5.20 -9.68 -12.53
N THR A 95 -4.25 -10.33 -13.19
CA THR A 95 -3.51 -9.76 -14.33
C THR A 95 -4.43 -9.55 -15.53
N GLU A 96 -5.27 -10.53 -15.83
CA GLU A 96 -6.23 -10.42 -16.94
C GLU A 96 -7.24 -9.30 -16.68
N LEU A 97 -7.85 -9.28 -15.49
CA LEU A 97 -8.77 -8.22 -15.09
C LEU A 97 -8.14 -6.83 -15.19
N TYR A 98 -6.89 -6.67 -14.74
CA TYR A 98 -6.16 -5.40 -14.86
C TYR A 98 -6.01 -4.94 -16.32
N ARG A 99 -5.67 -5.88 -17.22
CA ARG A 99 -5.52 -5.60 -18.65
C ARG A 99 -6.86 -5.27 -19.30
N THR A 100 -7.90 -6.06 -19.04
CA THR A 100 -9.24 -5.87 -19.62
C THR A 100 -9.88 -4.56 -19.15
N LEU A 101 -9.72 -4.21 -17.87
CA LEU A 101 -10.34 -3.00 -17.28
C LEU A 101 -9.49 -1.73 -17.44
N GLY A 102 -8.30 -1.83 -18.04
CA GLY A 102 -7.40 -0.70 -18.29
C GLY A 102 -6.78 -0.11 -17.02
N GLY A 103 -6.74 -0.85 -15.91
CA GLY A 103 -6.21 -0.38 -14.64
C GLY A 103 -6.82 -1.04 -13.40
N VAL A 104 -6.49 -0.50 -12.23
CA VAL A 104 -7.07 -0.93 -10.95
C VAL A 104 -8.45 -0.31 -10.81
N GLN A 105 -9.50 -1.12 -10.86
CA GLN A 105 -10.86 -0.68 -10.55
C GLN A 105 -11.24 -1.12 -9.15
N PHE A 106 -11.37 -0.14 -8.24
CA PHE A 106 -11.92 -0.37 -6.92
C PHE A 106 -13.44 -0.17 -6.94
N ARG A 107 -14.18 -1.18 -6.50
CA ARG A 107 -15.58 -1.02 -6.12
C ARG A 107 -15.69 -1.29 -4.62
N ALA A 108 -16.01 -0.26 -3.86
CA ALA A 108 -16.38 -0.44 -2.46
C ALA A 108 -17.74 -1.15 -2.41
N GLY A 109 -17.75 -2.46 -2.15
CA GLY A 109 -18.99 -3.21 -1.92
C GLY A 109 -19.06 -4.56 -2.62
N CYS A 110 -18.80 -5.61 -1.86
CA CYS A 110 -19.54 -6.87 -1.83
C CYS A 110 -19.56 -7.34 -0.37
#